data_AF-A0A521PMS8-F1
#
_entry.id   AF-A0A521PMS8-F1
#
_cell.length_a   1.000
_cell.length_b   1.000
_cell.length_c   1.000
_cell.angle_alpha   90.00
_cell.angle_beta   90.00
_cell.angle_gamma   90.00
#
_symmetry.space_group_name_H-M   'P 1'
#
loop_
_entity.id
_entity.type
_entity.pdbx_description
1 polymer ?
#
loop_
_entity_poly.entity_id
_entity_poly.type
_entity_poly.pdbx_seq_one_letter_code
_entity_poly.pdbx_strand_id
1 'polypeptide(L)' 'MIRWKRLAPFFLLGPVSGPLIAGVVFNLREGRPVLALLYTVALIEFIVLLPVIVAHLGVKLL' A
#
# COMPACT_ATOMS: atom_id res chain seq x y z
N MET A 1 -6.35 19.56 12.93
CA MET A 1 -4.98 19.38 12.42
C MET A 1 -5.04 18.58 11.12
N ILE A 2 -4.43 19.08 10.06
CA ILE A 2 -4.58 18.60 8.68
C ILE A 2 -4.14 17.13 8.57
N ARG A 3 -5.07 16.22 8.22
CA ARG A 3 -4.84 14.77 8.05
C ARG A 3 -3.67 14.44 7.11
N TRP A 4 -3.39 15.31 6.14
CA TRP A 4 -2.26 15.20 5.21
C TRP A 4 -0.89 15.17 5.89
N LYS A 5 -0.68 15.93 6.98
CA LYS A 5 0.62 15.92 7.69
C LYS A 5 0.94 14.55 8.33
N ARG A 6 -0.09 13.76 8.66
CA ARG A 6 0.06 12.40 9.20
C ARG A 6 0.35 11.36 8.13
N LEU A 7 -0.11 11.59 6.89
CA LEU A 7 0.09 10.68 5.76
C LEU A 7 1.38 10.99 4.98
N ALA A 8 1.82 12.25 4.98
CA ALA A 8 3.04 12.73 4.33
C ALA A 8 4.29 11.83 4.52
N PRO A 9 4.64 11.37 5.74
CA PRO A 9 5.82 10.53 5.92
C PRO A 9 5.71 9.17 5.22
N PHE A 10 4.50 8.65 5.01
CA PHE A 10 4.31 7.36 4.35
C PHE A 10 4.50 7.45 2.83
N PHE A 11 4.32 8.62 2.21
CA PHE A 11 4.53 8.79 0.77
C PHE A 11 6.00 8.63 0.34
N LEU A 12 6.95 8.69 1.28
CA LEU A 12 8.35 8.33 1.02
C LEU A 12 8.52 6.87 0.60
N LEU A 13 7.57 6.00 0.96
CA LEU A 13 7.58 4.58 0.61
C LEU A 13 7.05 4.32 -0.80
N GLY A 14 6.44 5.34 -1.44
CA GLY A 14 5.88 5.28 -2.78
C GLY A 14 4.41 5.71 -2.85
N PRO A 15 3.91 6.01 -4.05
CA PRO A 15 2.56 6.55 -4.26
C PRO A 15 1.44 5.55 -3.95
N VAL A 16 1.74 4.23 -3.98
CA VAL A 16 0.77 3.15 -3.73
C VAL A 16 1.06 2.46 -2.39
N SER A 17 2.30 2.01 -2.19
CA SER A 17 2.79 1.36 -0.96
C SER A 17 2.64 2.24 0.28
N GLY A 18 2.89 3.55 0.16
CA GLY A 18 2.77 4.50 1.27
C GLY A 18 1.36 4.55 1.89
N PRO A 19 0.32 4.88 1.11
CA PRO A 19 -1.06 4.85 1.57
C PRO A 19 -1.49 3.49 2.16
N LEU A 20 -1.02 2.38 1.59
CA LEU A 20 -1.34 1.05 2.09
C LEU A 20 -0.75 0.80 3.49
N ILE A 21 0.54 1.12 3.68
CA ILE A 21 1.21 1.00 4.98
C ILE A 21 0.60 1.96 6.01
N ALA A 22 0.24 3.17 5.59
CA ALA A 22 -0.48 4.11 6.46
C ALA A 22 -1.83 3.52 6.91
N GLY A 23 -2.56 2.89 6.00
CA GLY A 23 -3.80 2.18 6.30
C GLY A 23 -3.61 1.08 7.36
N VAL A 24 -2.54 0.28 7.27
CA VAL A 24 -2.21 -0.71 8.30
C VAL A 24 -1.97 -0.04 9.65
N VAL A 25 -1.08 0.96 9.70
CA VAL A 25 -0.67 1.60 10.96
C VAL A 25 -1.82 2.33 11.65
N PHE A 26 -2.61 3.09 10.91
CA PHE A 26 -3.73 3.85 11.50
C PHE A 26 -4.87 2.93 11.94
N ASN A 27 -5.23 1.91 11.15
CA ASN A 27 -6.30 0.99 11.55
C ASN A 27 -5.90 0.14 12.76
N LEU A 28 -4.63 -0.27 12.89
CA LEU A 28 -4.15 -0.93 14.12
C LEU A 28 -4.22 0.01 15.32
N ARG A 29 -3.77 1.26 15.17
CA ARG A 29 -3.81 2.27 16.24
C ARG A 29 -5.23 2.62 16.69
N GLU A 30 -6.20 2.56 15.78
CA GLU A 30 -7.61 2.85 16.05
C GLU A 30 -8.41 1.63 16.53
N GLY A 31 -7.77 0.48 16.75
CA GLY A 31 -8.43 -0.74 17.24
C GLY A 31 -9.28 -1.45 16.18
N ARG A 32 -8.96 -1.28 14.89
CA ARG A 32 -9.65 -1.86 13.73
C ARG A 32 -8.79 -2.94 13.07
N PRO A 33 -8.57 -4.11 13.71
CA PRO A 33 -7.61 -5.11 13.26
C PRO A 33 -7.98 -5.75 11.92
N VAL A 34 -9.27 -5.93 11.65
CA VAL A 34 -9.75 -6.50 10.37
C VAL A 34 -9.39 -5.58 9.20
N LEU A 35 -9.60 -4.27 9.34
CA LEU A 35 -9.24 -3.32 8.28
C LEU A 35 -7.72 -3.27 8.09
N ALA A 36 -6.95 -3.29 9.16
CA ALA A 36 -5.49 -3.37 9.05
C ALA A 36 -5.01 -4.64 8.33
N LEU A 37 -5.67 -5.78 8.56
CA LEU A 37 -5.39 -7.03 7.87
C LEU A 37 -5.68 -6.88 6.37
N LEU A 38 -6.84 -6.33 5.99
CA LEU A 38 -7.18 -6.12 4.57
C LEU A 38 -6.16 -5.22 3.86
N TYR A 39 -5.71 -4.15 4.50
CA TYR A 39 -4.64 -3.30 3.97
C TYR A 39 -3.31 -4.04 3.83
N THR A 40 -2.99 -4.93 4.78
CA THR A 40 -1.78 -5.77 4.71
C THR A 40 -1.86 -6.76 3.55
N VAL A 41 -3.00 -7.43 3.37
CA VAL A 41 -3.25 -8.37 2.26
C VAL A 41 -3.10 -7.66 0.93
N ALA A 42 -3.73 -6.49 0.76
CA ALA A 42 -3.61 -5.69 -0.46
C ALA A 42 -2.15 -5.26 -0.75
N LEU A 43 -1.37 -4.94 0.28
CA LEU A 43 0.05 -4.63 0.12
C LEU A 43 0.86 -5.84 -0.36
N ILE A 44 0.59 -7.03 0.20
CA ILE A 44 1.25 -8.27 -0.22
C ILE A 44 0.87 -8.63 -1.66
N GLU A 45 -0.43 -8.58 -1.99
CA GLU A 45 -0.91 -8.82 -3.34
C GLU A 45 -0.25 -7.88 -4.35
N PHE A 46 -0.14 -6.59 -4.02
CA PHE A 46 0.55 -5.63 -4.86
C PHE A 46 2.01 -6.02 -5.08
N ILE A 47 2.75 -6.40 -4.04
CA ILE A 47 4.16 -6.81 -4.14
C ILE A 47 4.32 -8.08 -4.99
N VAL A 48 3.43 -9.05 -4.83
CA VAL A 48 3.50 -10.35 -5.54
C VAL A 48 3.04 -10.23 -7.00
N LEU A 49 2.03 -9.40 -7.29
CA LEU A 49 1.51 -9.21 -8.64
C LEU A 49 2.32 -8.23 -9.46
N LEU A 50 3.06 -7.30 -8.84
CA LEU A 50 3.85 -6.30 -9.57
C LEU A 50 4.82 -6.94 -10.58
N PRO A 51 5.63 -7.97 -10.24
CA PRO A 51 6.51 -8.62 -11.22
C PRO A 51 5.73 -9.26 -12.38
N VAL A 52 4.55 -9.82 -12.11
CA VAL A 52 3.70 -10.44 -13.15
C VAL A 52 3.17 -9.37 -14.10
N ILE A 53 2.69 -8.25 -13.57
CA ILE A 53 2.21 -7.11 -14.37
C ILE A 53 3.36 -6.54 -15.19
N VAL A 54 4.53 -6.34 -14.57
CA VAL A 54 5.73 -5.82 -15.25
C VAL A 54 6.18 -6.76 -16.36
N ALA A 55 6.22 -8.07 -16.12
CA ALA A 55 6.56 -9.06 -17.15
C ALA A 55 5.56 -9.05 -18.31
N HIS A 56 4.26 -9.00 -18.01
CA HIS A 56 3.21 -8.96 -19.04
C HIS A 56 3.25 -7.68 -19.87
N LEU A 57 3.53 -6.54 -19.25
CA LEU A 57 3.71 -5.26 -19.95
C LEU A 57 4.98 -5.28 -20.80
N GLY A 58 6.08 -5.83 -20.29
CA GLY A 58 7.34 -5.97 -21.04
C GLY A 58 7.20 -6.83 -22.29
N VAL A 59 6.48 -7.96 -22.20
CA VAL A 59 6.19 -8.83 -23.36
C VAL A 59 5.32 -8.14 -24.40
N LYS A 60 4.45 -7.20 -24.01
CA LYS A 60 3.59 -6.43 -24.94
C LYS A 60 4.27 -5.22 -25.56
N LEU A 61 5.39 -4.77 -24.98
CA LEU A 61 6.16 -3.61 -25.45
C LEU A 61 7.26 -4.00 -26.45
N LEU A 62 7.67 -5.27 -26.46
CA LEU A 62 8.56 -5.88 -27.45
C LEU A 62 7.75 -6.49 -28.60
#